data_AF-A0A3A8P8Q5-F1
#
_entry.id   AF-A0A3A8P8Q5-F1
#
_cell.length_a   1.000
_cell.length_b   1.000
_cell.length_c   1.000
_cell.angle_alpha   90.00
_cell.angle_beta   90.00
_cell.angle_gamma   90.00
#
_symmetry.space_group_name_H-M   'P 1'
#
loop_
_entity.id
_entity.type
_entity.pdbx_description
1 polymer ?
#
loop_
_entity_poly.entity_id
_entity_poly.type
_entity_poly.pdbx_seq_one_letter_code
_entity_poly.pdbx_strand_id
1 'polypeptide(L)'
;MAPRLDASQIKAGKRVSLNVSECDLHAITLQALEELSAVFTDRFVLKAEGVLNLVADPTGLRRIVENLASNAAAPELFSTFSEFSRLRS
;
A
#
# COMPACT_ATOMS: atom_id res chain seq x y z
N MET A 1 2.60 -11.52 2.76
CA MET A 1 1.86 -11.79 1.52
C MET A 1 1.24 -10.48 1.05
N ALA A 2 1.92 -9.73 0.19
CA ALA A 2 1.44 -8.42 -0.27
C ALA A 2 0.32 -8.60 -1.32
N PRO A 3 -0.88 -8.00 -1.13
CA PRO A 3 -2.02 -8.24 -1.99
C PRO A 3 -1.89 -7.57 -3.37
N ARG A 4 -1.30 -8.27 -4.36
CA ARG A 4 -1.31 -7.94 -5.81
C ARG A 4 -2.71 -7.94 -6.47
N LEU A 5 -3.77 -7.71 -5.71
CA LEU A 5 -5.14 -8.03 -6.09
C LEU A 5 -5.67 -7.15 -7.23
N ASP A 6 -5.32 -5.87 -7.28
CA ASP A 6 -5.88 -4.99 -8.33
C ASP A 6 -5.24 -5.25 -9.70
N ALA A 7 -3.93 -5.55 -9.73
CA ALA A 7 -3.24 -5.89 -10.97
C ALA A 7 -3.77 -7.19 -11.60
N SER A 8 -4.18 -8.18 -10.80
CA SER A 8 -4.75 -9.42 -11.33
C SER A 8 -6.20 -9.25 -11.81
N GLN A 9 -7.01 -8.43 -11.13
CA GLN A 9 -8.39 -8.11 -11.52
C GLN A 9 -8.44 -7.31 -12.83
N ILE A 10 -7.61 -6.28 -12.97
CA ILE A 10 -7.53 -5.45 -14.18
C ILE A 10 -7.03 -6.30 -15.37
N LYS A 11 -6.01 -7.15 -15.16
CA LYS A 11 -5.52 -8.09 -16.20
C LYS A 11 -6.55 -9.13 -16.61
N ALA A 12 -7.48 -9.49 -15.73
CA ALA A 12 -8.59 -10.39 -16.02
C ALA A 12 -9.77 -9.70 -16.74
N GLY A 13 -9.64 -8.41 -17.11
CA GLY A 13 -10.69 -7.65 -17.79
C GLY A 13 -11.88 -7.29 -16.89
N LYS A 14 -11.76 -7.47 -15.57
CA LYS A 14 -12.80 -7.09 -14.62
C LYS A 14 -12.76 -5.57 -14.38
N ARG A 15 -13.91 -4.92 -14.55
CA ARG A 15 -14.07 -3.50 -14.19
C ARG A 15 -14.05 -3.38 -12.67
N VAL A 16 -13.17 -2.52 -12.15
CA VAL A 16 -13.17 -2.14 -10.74
C VAL A 16 -14.22 -1.04 -10.57
N SER A 17 -15.27 -1.32 -9.79
CA SER A 17 -16.24 -0.30 -9.40
C SER A 17 -15.60 0.62 -8.38
N LEU A 18 -15.48 1.91 -8.71
CA LEU A 18 -15.01 2.93 -7.78
C LEU A 18 -16.21 3.56 -7.09
N ASN A 19 -16.25 3.50 -5.76
CA ASN A 19 -17.23 4.24 -4.97
C ASN A 19 -16.53 5.44 -4.34
N VAL A 20 -16.60 6.58 -5.02
CA VAL A 20 -15.79 7.75 -4.69
C VAL A 20 -16.48 8.58 -3.61
N SER A 21 -15.76 8.90 -2.52
CA SER A 21 -16.23 9.76 -1.43
C SER A 21 -15.12 10.69 -0.94
N GLU A 22 -15.47 11.70 -0.15
CA GLU A 22 -14.49 12.41 0.66
C GLU A 22 -13.80 11.42 1.61
N CYS A 23 -12.47 11.49 1.64
CA CYS A 23 -11.61 10.58 2.39
C CYS A 23 -10.60 11.39 3.19
N ASP A 24 -10.45 11.03 4.47
CA ASP A 24 -9.32 11.43 5.29
C ASP A 24 -8.18 10.42 5.07
N LEU A 25 -7.16 10.81 4.30
CA LEU A 25 -6.05 9.90 4.01
C LEU A 25 -5.24 9.56 5.26
N HIS A 26 -5.16 10.48 6.22
CA HIS A 26 -4.43 10.24 7.46
C HIS A 26 -5.11 9.13 8.25
N ALA A 27 -6.44 9.21 8.42
CA ALA A 27 -7.21 8.18 9.12
C ALA A 27 -7.09 6.80 8.44
N ILE A 28 -7.21 6.75 7.10
CA ILE A 28 -7.07 5.51 6.33
C ILE A 28 -5.67 4.91 6.50
N THR A 29 -4.63 5.74 6.40
CA THR A 29 -3.24 5.30 6.51
C THR A 29 -2.92 4.81 7.90
N LEU A 30 -3.36 5.53 8.94
CA LEU A 30 -3.15 5.15 10.33
C LEU A 30 -3.77 3.78 10.62
N GLN A 31 -5.04 3.56 10.25
CA GLN A 31 -5.71 2.27 10.45
C GLN A 31 -4.97 1.13 9.74
N ALA A 32 -4.56 1.33 8.48
CA ALA A 32 -3.82 0.31 7.74
C ALA A 32 -2.46 -0.02 8.40
N LEU A 33 -1.74 0.99 8.89
CA LEU A 33 -0.45 0.79 9.55
C LEU A 33 -0.59 0.14 10.93
N GLU A 34 -1.63 0.46 11.69
CA GLU A 34 -1.92 -0.19 12.98
C GLU A 34 -2.14 -1.70 12.80
N GLU A 35 -2.94 -2.08 11.81
CA GLU A 35 -3.17 -3.49 11.48
C GLU A 35 -1.88 -4.20 11.00
N LEU A 36 -1.12 -3.55 10.12
CA LEU A 36 0.14 -4.10 9.63
C LEU A 36 1.23 -4.18 10.72
N SER A 37 1.18 -3.31 11.74
CA SER A 37 2.12 -3.33 12.86
C SER A 37 1.95 -4.56 13.75
N ALA A 38 0.75 -5.17 13.76
CA ALA A 38 0.54 -6.47 14.41
C ALA A 38 1.32 -7.61 13.71
N VAL A 39 1.63 -7.45 12.42
CA VAL A 39 2.37 -8.44 11.61
C VAL A 39 3.85 -8.09 11.49
N PHE A 40 4.17 -6.82 11.32
CA PHE A 40 5.52 -6.30 11.07
C PHE A 40 5.95 -5.36 12.19
N THR A 41 6.02 -5.91 13.42
CA THR A 41 6.32 -5.18 14.66
C THR A 41 7.41 -4.12 14.47
N ASP A 42 7.09 -2.87 14.85
CA ASP A 42 7.97 -1.70 14.87
C ASP A 42 8.62 -1.31 13.52
N ARG A 43 7.99 -1.62 12.39
CA ARG A 43 8.52 -1.27 11.05
C ARG A 43 8.00 0.03 10.45
N PHE A 44 6.95 0.62 11.00
CA PHE A 44 6.28 1.77 10.41
C PHE A 44 6.31 2.99 11.31
N VAL A 45 6.53 4.15 10.70
CA VAL A 45 6.39 5.46 11.35
C VAL A 45 5.54 6.33 10.44
N LEU A 46 4.37 6.75 10.91
CA LEU A 46 3.53 7.69 10.20
C LEU A 46 3.95 9.12 10.53
N LYS A 47 4.37 9.88 9.52
CA LYS A 47 4.59 11.31 9.61
C LYS A 47 3.66 12.01 8.63
N ALA A 48 2.76 12.84 9.15
CA ALA A 48 1.85 13.64 8.34
C ALA A 48 1.83 15.07 8.85
N GLU A 49 1.91 16.03 7.93
CA GLU A 49 1.75 17.45 8.21
C GLU A 49 0.45 17.93 7.57
N GLY A 50 -0.46 18.46 8.40
CA GLY A 50 -1.76 18.95 7.94
C GLY A 50 -2.79 17.85 7.65
N VAL A 51 -3.98 18.28 7.26
CA VAL A 51 -5.09 17.39 6.88
C VAL A 51 -5.07 17.22 5.37
N LEU A 52 -4.99 15.98 4.90
CA LEU A 52 -5.10 15.65 3.48
C LEU A 52 -6.47 15.02 3.19
N ASN A 53 -7.42 15.87 2.83
CA ASN A 53 -8.73 15.46 2.34
C ASN A 53 -8.70 15.30 0.83
N LEU A 54 -9.23 14.18 0.35
CA LEU A 54 -9.26 13.87 -1.08
C LEU A 54 -10.54 13.13 -1.45
N VAL A 55 -10.95 13.22 -2.71
CA VAL A 55 -12.13 12.55 -3.24
C VAL A 55 -11.67 11.30 -4.00
N ALA A 56 -11.80 10.13 -3.39
CA ALA A 56 -11.38 8.84 -3.97
C ALA A 56 -12.23 7.68 -3.43
N ASP A 57 -11.99 6.45 -3.93
CA ASP A 57 -12.53 5.25 -3.31
C ASP A 57 -11.71 4.91 -2.05
N PRO A 58 -12.29 4.97 -0.84
CA PRO A 58 -11.57 4.71 0.41
C PRO A 58 -11.04 3.27 0.46
N THR A 59 -11.73 2.33 -0.17
CA THR A 59 -11.28 0.93 -0.22
C THR A 59 -10.05 0.78 -1.10
N GLY A 60 -10.06 1.38 -2.28
CA GLY A 60 -8.92 1.44 -3.18
C GLY A 60 -7.70 2.13 -2.55
N LEU A 61 -7.90 3.26 -1.87
CA LEU A 61 -6.81 3.94 -1.17
C LEU A 61 -6.18 3.08 -0.08
N ARG A 62 -7.00 2.43 0.75
CA ARG A 62 -6.50 1.52 1.79
C ARG A 62 -5.65 0.40 1.20
N ARG A 63 -6.12 -0.23 0.12
CA ARG A 63 -5.35 -1.27 -0.59
C ARG A 63 -4.01 -0.76 -1.10
N ILE A 64 -3.96 0.46 -1.63
CA ILE A 64 -2.70 1.07 -2.08
C ILE A 64 -1.74 1.21 -0.90
N VAL A 65 -2.19 1.76 0.23
CA VAL A 65 -1.36 1.89 1.44
C VAL A 65 -0.85 0.54 1.92
N GLU A 66 -1.74 -0.45 2.06
CA GLU A 66 -1.39 -1.79 2.53
C GLU A 66 -0.36 -2.46 1.63
N ASN A 67 -0.52 -2.32 0.32
CA ASN A 67 0.42 -2.85 -0.66
C ASN A 67 1.80 -2.21 -0.55
N LEU A 68 1.86 -0.89 -0.46
CA LEU A 68 3.13 -0.18 -0.34
C LEU A 68 3.83 -0.50 0.98
N ALA A 69 3.10 -0.46 2.08
CA ALA A 69 3.63 -0.72 3.42
C ALA A 69 4.12 -2.18 3.56
N SER A 70 3.30 -3.16 3.14
CA SER A 70 3.70 -4.57 3.20
C SER A 70 4.88 -4.90 2.29
N ASN A 71 4.96 -4.28 1.10
CA ASN A 71 6.11 -4.40 0.21
C ASN A 71 7.38 -3.79 0.83
N ALA A 72 7.26 -2.66 1.53
CA ALA A 72 8.39 -2.02 2.20
C ALA A 72 8.88 -2.82 3.41
N ALA A 73 7.96 -3.49 4.13
CA ALA A 73 8.30 -4.31 5.29
C ALA A 73 8.83 -5.71 4.92
N ALA A 74 8.45 -6.26 3.77
CA ALA A 74 8.95 -7.54 3.28
C ALA A 74 10.33 -7.35 2.60
N PRO A 75 11.44 -7.88 3.17
CA PRO A 75 12.79 -7.67 2.64
C PRO A 75 13.05 -8.29 1.26
N GLU A 76 12.16 -9.18 0.79
CA GLU A 76 12.33 -9.97 -0.43
C GLU A 76 12.45 -9.11 -1.69
N LEU A 77 11.84 -7.92 -1.74
CA LEU A 77 12.00 -7.00 -2.87
C LEU A 77 13.36 -6.29 -2.86
N PHE A 78 13.96 -6.06 -1.70
CA PHE A 78 15.25 -5.39 -1.60
C PHE A 78 16.40 -6.31 -2.04
N SER A 79 16.33 -7.62 -1.74
CA SER A 79 17.35 -8.57 -2.21
C SER A 79 17.27 -8.79 -3.72
N THR A 80 16.06 -8.95 -4.29
CA THR A 80 15.88 -9.12 -5.74
C THR A 80 16.29 -7.88 -6.52
N PHE A 81 15.98 -6.66 -6.04
CA PHE A 81 16.39 -5.42 -6.71
C PHE A 81 17.91 -5.19 -6.61
N SER A 82 18.53 -5.48 -5.45
CA SER A 82 19.98 -5.47 -5.25
C SER A 82 20.72 -6.42 -6.20
N GLU A 83 20.23 -7.66 -6.35
CA GLU A 83 20.80 -8.62 -7.33
C GLU A 83 20.65 -8.12 -8.77
N PHE A 84 19.50 -7.55 -9.11
CA PHE A 84 19.27 -6.99 -10.45
C PHE A 84 20.21 -5.81 -10.77
N SER A 85 20.49 -4.96 -9.79
CA SER A 85 21.43 -3.85 -9.95
C SER A 85 22.89 -4.33 -10.09
N ARG A 86 23.30 -5.39 -9.37
CA ARG A 86 24.65 -5.99 -9.52
C ARG A 86 24.86 -6.68 -10.87
N LEU A 87 23.82 -7.28 -11.45
CA LEU A 87 23.92 -7.95 -12.75
C LEU A 87 24.01 -6.97 -13.93
N ARG A 88 23.82 -5.66 -13.70
CA ARG A 88 23.92 -4.60 -14.72
C ARG A 88 25.14 -3.69 -14.55
N SER A 89 26.02 -3.96 -13.59
CA SER A 89 27.33 -3.33 -13.39
C SER A 89 28.45 -4.28 -13.77
#